data_AF-A0A9P1DYU4-F1
#
_entry.id   AF-A0A9P1DYU4-F1
#
_cell.length_a   1.000
_cell.length_b   1.000
_cell.length_c   1.000
_cell.angle_alpha   90.00
_cell.angle_beta   90.00
_cell.angle_gamma   90.00
#
_symmetry.space_group_name_H-M   'P 1'
#
loop_
_entity.id
_entity.type
_entity.pdbx_description
1 polymer ?
#
loop_
_entity_poly.entity_id
_entity_poly.type
_entity_poly.pdbx_seq_one_letter_code
_entity_poly.pdbx_strand_id
1 'polypeptide(L)'
;MSSSSFTSNSRMGSNLYYEPAVYCNCGLKAPLCVGRESGRKFYGCQRWKTQGGGCKFFAWKEESNAKWESSELRWEEGRKLLYQLRDENMSVGHEVSELRAALQSEIQERRNCIMLITIIIVFVVVAMAMMICVLK
;
A
#
# COMPACT_ATOMS: atom_id res chain seq x y z
N MET A 1 1.31 -29.18 -54.06
CA MET A 1 1.01 -27.93 -54.80
C MET A 1 -0.37 -27.53 -54.32
N SER A 2 -0.54 -26.55 -53.43
CA SER A 2 -0.30 -25.13 -53.71
C SER A 2 0.11 -24.35 -52.45
N SER A 3 1.12 -23.51 -52.62
CA SER A 3 1.71 -22.63 -51.62
C SER A 3 0.88 -21.35 -51.50
N SER A 4 0.36 -21.03 -50.32
CA SER A 4 -0.21 -19.71 -50.02
C SER A 4 0.81 -18.89 -49.24
N SER A 5 1.45 -17.97 -49.95
CA SER A 5 2.44 -17.02 -49.47
C SER A 5 1.79 -16.02 -48.49
N PHE A 6 2.10 -16.14 -47.20
CA PHE A 6 1.83 -15.08 -46.23
C PHE A 6 2.85 -13.96 -46.44
N THR A 7 2.43 -12.88 -47.09
CA THR A 7 3.19 -11.62 -47.14
C THR A 7 3.21 -11.02 -45.74
N SER A 8 4.25 -11.33 -44.98
CA SER A 8 4.59 -10.67 -43.72
C SER A 8 4.99 -9.23 -44.02
N ASN A 9 4.05 -8.30 -43.82
CA ASN A 9 4.30 -6.86 -43.90
C ASN A 9 5.12 -6.44 -42.66
N SER A 10 6.44 -6.56 -42.76
CA SER A 10 7.42 -6.23 -41.74
C SER A 10 7.59 -4.71 -41.62
N ARG A 11 6.69 -4.05 -40.87
CA ARG A 11 6.86 -2.65 -40.42
C ARG A 11 6.32 -2.37 -39.02
N MET A 12 6.52 -3.29 -38.07
CA MET A 12 6.47 -2.93 -36.66
C MET A 12 7.72 -3.47 -36.00
N GLY A 13 8.82 -2.72 -36.14
CA GLY A 13 9.94 -2.85 -35.20
C GLY A 13 9.38 -2.56 -33.82
N SER A 14 9.29 -3.60 -33.00
CA SER A 14 8.92 -3.53 -31.58
C SER A 14 10.00 -2.72 -30.88
N ASN A 15 9.81 -1.40 -30.87
CA ASN A 15 10.62 -0.47 -30.12
C ASN A 15 10.29 -0.71 -28.63
N LEU A 16 11.04 -1.64 -28.03
CA LEU A 16 10.96 -2.07 -26.64
C LEU A 16 11.53 -1.01 -25.68
N TYR A 17 11.54 0.27 -26.09
CA TYR A 17 11.86 1.38 -25.23
C TYR A 17 10.59 1.74 -24.45
N TYR A 18 10.62 1.56 -23.14
CA TYR A 18 9.49 1.81 -22.24
C TYR A 18 9.24 3.32 -22.12
N GLU A 19 8.75 3.94 -23.19
CA GLU A 19 8.07 5.23 -23.09
C GLU A 19 6.78 5.02 -22.29
N PRO A 20 6.47 5.89 -21.31
CA PRO A 20 5.33 5.70 -20.43
C PRO A 20 4.05 5.53 -21.26
N ALA A 21 3.23 4.55 -20.87
CA ALA A 21 2.04 4.20 -21.62
C ALA A 21 0.98 5.30 -21.50
N VAL A 22 0.91 6.18 -22.49
CA VAL A 22 -0.14 7.20 -22.61
C VAL A 22 -1.41 6.56 -23.19
N TYR A 23 -2.51 6.68 -22.47
CA TYR A 23 -3.82 6.16 -22.88
C TYR A 23 -4.76 7.31 -23.27
N CYS A 24 -5.54 7.10 -24.31
CA CYS A 24 -6.58 8.04 -24.73
C CYS A 24 -7.88 7.85 -23.94
N ASN A 25 -8.87 8.73 -24.18
CA ASN A 25 -10.19 8.66 -23.53
C ASN A 25 -10.99 7.39 -23.87
N CYS A 26 -10.58 6.62 -24.88
CA CYS A 26 -11.16 5.31 -25.19
C CYS A 26 -10.55 4.15 -24.37
N GLY A 27 -9.57 4.42 -23.49
CA GLY A 27 -8.80 3.39 -22.80
C GLY A 27 -7.78 2.66 -23.68
N LEU A 28 -7.58 3.10 -24.93
CA LEU A 28 -6.59 2.53 -25.84
C LEU A 28 -5.23 3.24 -25.69
N LYS A 29 -4.13 2.49 -25.84
CA LYS A 29 -2.78 3.07 -25.90
C LYS A 29 -2.69 4.01 -27.11
N ALA A 30 -2.35 5.27 -26.84
CA ALA A 30 -2.17 6.27 -27.87
C ALA A 30 -0.79 6.07 -28.53
N PRO A 31 -0.70 5.83 -29.84
CA PRO A 31 0.58 5.75 -30.54
C PRO A 31 1.30 7.09 -30.53
N LEU A 32 2.62 7.02 -30.58
CA LEU A 32 3.46 8.19 -30.81
C LEU A 32 3.46 8.53 -32.31
N CYS A 33 3.09 9.77 -32.61
CA CYS A 33 3.04 10.32 -33.95
C CYS A 33 4.00 11.52 -34.07
N VAL A 34 4.36 11.88 -35.29
CA VAL A 34 5.20 13.04 -35.61
C VAL A 34 4.35 14.04 -36.39
N GLY A 35 4.32 15.29 -35.93
CA GLY A 35 3.60 16.38 -36.58
C GLY A 35 4.20 16.67 -37.95
N ARG A 36 3.36 16.69 -38.99
CA ARG A 36 3.81 16.85 -40.38
C ARG A 36 4.48 18.20 -40.64
N GLU A 37 3.99 19.26 -39.99
CA GLU A 37 4.46 20.63 -40.19
C GLU A 37 5.52 21.03 -39.16
N SER A 38 5.38 20.59 -37.91
CA SER A 38 6.25 20.99 -36.81
C SER A 38 7.39 20.02 -36.53
N GLY A 39 7.33 18.78 -37.04
CA GLY A 39 8.25 17.71 -36.67
C GLY A 39 8.14 17.26 -35.20
N ARG A 40 7.24 17.87 -34.41
CA ARG A 40 7.10 17.60 -32.97
C ARG A 40 6.38 16.27 -32.74
N LYS A 41 6.78 15.55 -31.69
CA LYS A 41 6.20 14.26 -31.32
C LYS A 41 4.98 14.42 -30.42
N PHE A 42 3.90 13.73 -30.72
CA PHE A 42 2.65 13.78 -29.97
C PHE A 42 1.98 12.41 -29.87
N TYR A 43 1.11 12.24 -28.87
CA TYR A 43 0.24 11.08 -28.71
C TYR A 43 -1.16 11.44 -29.21
N GLY A 44 -1.73 10.63 -30.11
CA GLY A 44 -3.07 10.83 -30.66
C GLY A 44 -3.89 9.54 -30.63
N CYS A 45 -5.21 9.64 -30.44
CA CYS A 45 -6.06 8.43 -30.47
C CYS A 45 -6.13 7.83 -31.88
N GLN A 46 -6.06 6.50 -31.99
CA GLN A 46 -6.22 5.78 -33.27
C GLN A 46 -7.65 5.91 -33.82
N ARG A 47 -8.65 6.11 -32.95
CA ARG A 47 -10.08 6.26 -33.29
C ARG A 47 -10.50 7.72 -33.51
N TRP A 48 -9.57 8.62 -33.83
CA TRP A 48 -9.87 10.04 -34.03
C TRP A 48 -10.75 10.32 -35.26
N LYS A 49 -10.70 9.44 -36.27
CA LYS A 49 -11.39 9.60 -37.57
C LYS A 49 -12.72 8.85 -37.69
N THR A 50 -13.22 8.25 -36.61
CA THR A 50 -14.47 7.46 -36.65
C THR A 50 -15.67 8.35 -37.00
N GLN A 51 -16.54 7.87 -37.89
CA GLN A 51 -17.80 8.55 -38.23
C GLN A 51 -18.64 8.72 -36.95
N GLY A 52 -19.06 9.97 -36.66
CA GLY A 52 -19.76 10.32 -35.42
C GLY A 52 -18.95 11.15 -34.42
N GLY A 53 -17.76 11.63 -34.79
CA GLY A 53 -16.95 12.49 -33.91
C GLY A 53 -16.00 11.68 -33.02
N GLY A 54 -15.05 11.00 -33.66
CA GLY A 54 -14.04 10.18 -33.02
C GLY A 54 -13.27 10.86 -31.86
N CYS A 55 -12.49 10.05 -31.13
CA CYS A 55 -11.80 10.50 -29.93
C CYS A 55 -10.81 11.62 -30.22
N LYS A 56 -11.01 12.79 -29.60
CA LYS A 56 -10.19 14.00 -29.76
C LYS A 56 -8.95 14.05 -28.85
N PHE A 57 -8.56 12.92 -28.27
CA PHE A 57 -7.40 12.87 -27.39
C PHE A 57 -6.12 13.25 -28.17
N PHE A 58 -5.40 14.21 -27.61
CA PHE A 58 -4.13 14.72 -28.11
C PHE A 58 -3.27 15.14 -26.91
N ALA A 59 -2.00 14.76 -26.90
CA ALA A 59 -1.04 15.20 -25.90
C ALA A 59 0.36 15.33 -26.51
N TRP A 60 1.09 16.39 -26.16
CA TRP A 60 2.49 16.51 -26.56
C TRP A 60 3.37 15.50 -25.80
N LYS A 61 4.39 14.95 -26.46
CA LYS A 61 5.29 13.98 -25.82
C LYS A 61 6.02 14.59 -24.62
N GLU A 62 6.55 15.80 -24.76
CA GLU A 62 7.31 16.52 -23.73
C GLU A 62 6.46 16.75 -22.46
N GLU A 63 5.23 17.24 -22.63
CA GLU A 63 4.29 17.48 -21.54
C GLU A 63 3.86 16.19 -20.86
N SER A 64 3.61 15.14 -21.65
CA SER A 64 3.29 13.82 -21.12
C SER A 64 4.44 13.30 -20.25
N ASN A 65 5.68 13.38 -20.74
CA ASN A 65 6.86 12.94 -20.01
C ASN A 65 7.07 13.72 -18.70
N ALA A 66 6.95 15.05 -18.73
CA ALA A 66 7.07 15.88 -17.52
C ALA A 66 6.00 15.53 -16.47
N LYS A 67 4.77 15.24 -16.91
CA LYS A 67 3.70 14.78 -16.02
C LYS A 67 4.01 13.42 -15.40
N TRP A 68 4.56 12.48 -16.18
CA TRP A 68 4.99 11.18 -15.67
C TRP A 68 6.13 11.30 -14.66
N GLU A 69 7.14 12.11 -14.95
CA GLU A 69 8.27 12.36 -14.05
C GLU A 69 7.81 12.97 -12.72
N SER A 70 6.93 13.97 -12.77
CA SER A 70 6.31 14.54 -11.56
C SER A 70 5.47 13.51 -10.79
N SER A 71 4.75 12.63 -11.49
CA SER A 71 4.02 11.54 -10.85
C SER A 71 4.96 10.52 -10.20
N GLU A 72 6.05 10.14 -10.85
CA GLU A 72 7.02 9.17 -10.33
C GLU A 72 7.73 9.71 -9.10
N LEU A 73 8.14 10.99 -9.11
CA LEU A 73 8.69 11.65 -7.93
C LEU A 73 7.73 11.60 -6.74
N ARG A 74 6.45 11.91 -6.98
CA ARG A 74 5.41 11.82 -5.93
C ARG A 74 5.22 10.38 -5.43
N TRP A 75 5.32 9.39 -6.31
CA TRP A 75 5.24 7.98 -5.92
C TRP A 75 6.45 7.54 -5.10
N GLU A 76 7.66 7.97 -5.45
CA GLU A 76 8.88 7.71 -4.68
C GLU A 76 8.81 8.35 -3.27
N GLU A 77 8.35 9.60 -3.18
CA GLU A 77 8.11 10.27 -1.89
C GLU A 77 7.06 9.52 -1.06
N GLY A 78 5.95 9.12 -1.67
CA GLY A 78 4.93 8.31 -1.02
C GLY A 78 5.47 6.97 -0.53
N ARG A 79 6.33 6.30 -1.30
CA ARG A 79 7.01 5.06 -0.88
C ARG A 79 7.91 5.28 0.33
N LYS A 80 8.71 6.35 0.35
CA LYS A 80 9.57 6.68 1.50
C LYS A 80 8.74 6.92 2.76
N LEU A 81 7.66 7.69 2.66
CA LEU A 81 6.75 7.93 3.77
C LEU A 81 6.11 6.64 4.28
N LEU A 82 5.72 5.72 3.39
CA LEU A 82 5.17 4.42 3.78
C LEU A 82 6.19 3.57 4.55
N TYR A 83 7.46 3.59 4.16
CA TYR A 83 8.51 2.89 4.91
C TYR A 83 8.72 3.50 6.29
N GLN A 84 8.76 4.83 6.39
CA GLN A 84 8.89 5.53 7.67
C GLN A 84 7.71 5.22 8.60
N LEU A 85 6.47 5.34 8.09
CA LEU A 85 5.27 5.02 8.88
C LEU A 85 5.23 3.56 9.34
N ARG A 86 5.75 2.62 8.52
CA ARG A 86 5.86 1.22 8.92
C ARG A 86 6.82 1.04 10.09
N ASP A 87 7.96 1.70 10.04
CA ASP A 87 8.98 1.64 11.09
C ASP A 87 8.45 2.23 12.40
N GLU A 88 7.82 3.40 12.34
CA GLU A 88 7.17 4.04 13.48
C GLU A 88 6.07 3.15 14.08
N ASN A 89 5.20 2.55 13.25
CA ASN A 89 4.19 1.60 13.72
C ASN A 89 4.81 0.40 14.42
N MET A 90 5.96 -0.07 13.95
CA MET A 90 6.67 -1.19 14.57
C MET A 90 7.24 -0.79 15.93
N SER A 91 7.87 0.38 16.04
CA SER A 91 8.40 0.91 17.31
C SER A 91 7.28 1.12 18.33
N VAL A 92 6.19 1.79 17.94
CA VAL A 92 5.02 2.00 18.79
C VAL A 92 4.40 0.66 19.19
N GLY A 93 4.33 -0.30 18.28
CA GLY A 93 3.88 -1.66 18.58
C GLY A 93 4.72 -2.35 19.65
N HIS A 94 6.05 -2.17 19.61
CA HIS A 94 6.96 -2.68 20.61
C HIS A 94 6.74 -2.02 21.98
N GLU A 95 6.68 -0.68 22.04
CA GLU A 95 6.42 0.07 23.28
C GLU A 95 5.09 -0.33 23.93
N VAL A 96 4.03 -0.47 23.13
CA VAL A 96 2.72 -0.94 23.61
C VAL A 96 2.83 -2.36 24.18
N SER A 97 3.61 -3.24 23.55
CA SER A 97 3.79 -4.61 24.04
C SER A 97 4.54 -4.65 25.39
N GLU A 98 5.56 -3.81 25.55
CA GLU A 98 6.37 -3.70 26.76
C GLU A 98 5.55 -3.14 27.93
N LEU A 99 4.83 -2.03 27.69
CA LEU A 99 3.94 -1.43 28.69
C LEU A 99 2.84 -2.40 29.13
N ARG A 100 2.28 -3.19 28.20
CA ARG A 100 1.30 -4.23 28.53
C ARG A 100 1.91 -5.32 29.41
N ALA A 101 3.12 -5.77 29.11
CA ALA A 101 3.80 -6.78 29.92
C ALA A 101 4.08 -6.26 31.34
N ALA A 102 4.59 -5.03 31.47
CA ALA A 102 4.86 -4.39 32.77
C ALA A 102 3.58 -4.18 33.59
N LEU A 103 2.50 -3.73 32.95
CA LEU A 103 1.20 -3.58 33.63
C LEU A 103 0.66 -4.94 34.09
N GLN A 104 0.81 -5.99 33.26
CA GLN A 104 0.38 -7.34 33.63
C GLN A 104 1.18 -7.91 34.81
N SER A 105 2.50 -7.66 34.88
CA SER A 105 3.30 -8.09 36.04
C SER A 105 2.88 -7.36 37.31
N GLU A 106 2.66 -6.04 37.26
CA GLU A 106 2.17 -5.29 38.42
C GLU A 106 0.80 -5.78 38.91
N ILE A 107 -0.13 -6.05 37.97
CA ILE A 107 -1.44 -6.62 38.32
C ILE A 107 -1.26 -7.99 38.96
N GLN A 108 -0.36 -8.82 38.43
CA GLN A 108 -0.12 -10.15 38.96
C GLN A 108 0.49 -10.11 40.37
N GLU A 109 1.44 -9.21 40.62
CA GLU A 109 1.99 -8.99 41.96
C GLU A 109 0.93 -8.51 42.94
N ARG A 110 0.11 -7.53 42.54
CA ARG A 110 -1.00 -7.07 43.37
C ARG A 110 -2.00 -8.19 43.66
N ARG A 111 -2.32 -9.02 42.67
CA ARG A 111 -3.17 -10.21 42.84
C ARG A 111 -2.55 -11.19 43.82
N ASN A 112 -1.26 -11.48 43.71
CA ASN A 112 -0.56 -12.38 44.63
C ASN A 112 -0.59 -11.84 46.07
N CYS A 113 -0.35 -10.55 46.27
CA CYS A 113 -0.44 -9.91 47.58
C CYS A 113 -1.86 -10.01 48.16
N ILE A 114 -2.89 -9.72 47.38
CA ILE A 114 -4.30 -9.84 47.80
C ILE A 114 -4.63 -11.30 48.16
N MET A 115 -4.19 -12.26 47.35
CA MET A 115 -4.38 -13.69 47.61
C MET A 115 -3.70 -14.12 48.93
N LEU A 116 -2.49 -13.65 49.22
CA LEU A 116 -1.82 -13.96 50.49
C LEU A 116 -2.55 -13.35 51.70
N ILE A 117 -2.96 -12.08 51.62
CA ILE A 117 -3.70 -11.42 52.69
C ILE A 117 -5.02 -12.14 52.97
N THR A 118 -5.76 -12.52 51.92
CA THR A 118 -7.02 -13.24 52.07
C THR A 118 -6.83 -14.61 52.73
N ILE A 119 -5.78 -15.35 52.39
CA ILE A 119 -5.43 -16.63 53.06
C ILE A 119 -5.15 -16.40 54.55
N ILE A 120 -4.35 -15.39 54.90
CA ILE A 120 -4.02 -15.08 56.31
C ILE A 120 -5.29 -14.74 57.10
N ILE A 121 -6.17 -13.89 56.54
CA ILE A 121 -7.43 -13.50 57.19
C ILE A 121 -8.29 -14.74 57.45
N VAL A 122 -8.46 -15.62 56.45
CA VAL A 122 -9.24 -16.87 56.62
C VAL A 122 -8.65 -17.73 57.72
N PHE A 123 -7.33 -17.90 57.77
CA PHE A 123 -6.67 -18.68 58.81
C PHE A 123 -6.92 -18.10 60.21
N VAL A 124 -6.81 -16.78 60.38
CA VAL A 124 -7.08 -16.10 61.65
C VAL A 124 -8.53 -16.29 62.09
N VAL A 125 -9.50 -16.16 61.18
CA VAL A 125 -10.93 -16.35 61.50
C VAL A 125 -11.20 -17.79 61.93
N VAL A 126 -10.63 -18.79 61.24
CA VAL A 126 -10.79 -20.21 61.61
C VAL A 126 -10.18 -20.49 62.99
N ALA A 127 -8.97 -20.00 63.25
CA ALA A 127 -8.31 -20.17 64.55
C ALA A 127 -9.13 -19.53 65.69
N MET A 128 -9.65 -18.31 65.48
CA MET A 128 -10.53 -17.64 66.43
C MET A 128 -11.80 -18.44 66.70
N ALA A 129 -12.45 -18.99 65.67
CA ALA A 129 -13.64 -19.83 65.83
C ALA A 129 -13.33 -21.10 66.64
N MET A 130 -12.22 -21.78 66.34
CA MET A 130 -11.77 -22.96 67.09
C MET A 130 -11.49 -22.64 68.57
N MET A 131 -10.83 -21.52 68.85
CA MET A 131 -10.59 -21.06 70.24
C MET A 131 -11.89 -20.82 71.01
N ILE A 132 -12.90 -20.22 70.37
CA ILE A 132 -14.22 -20.01 70.98
C ILE A 132 -14.93 -21.34 71.24
N CYS A 133 -14.78 -22.33 70.35
CA CYS A 133 -15.36 -23.66 70.53
C CYS A 133 -14.72 -24.45 71.67
N VAL A 134 -13.42 -24.26 71.94
CA VAL A 134 -12.71 -24.95 73.04
C VAL A 134 -13.00 -24.33 74.41
N LEU A 135 -13.31 -23.03 74.46
CA LEU A 135 -13.63 -22.30 75.70
C LEU A 135 -15.08 -22.49 76.18
N LYS A 136 -15.94 -23.12 75.37
CA LYS A 136 -17.33 -23.46 75.70
C LYS A 136 -17.44 -24.92 76.11
#